data_AF-A0A4R4SML2-F1
#
_entry.id   AF-A0A4R4SML2-F1
#
_cell.length_a   1.000
_cell.length_b   1.000
_cell.length_c   1.000
_cell.angle_alpha   90.00
_cell.angle_beta   90.00
_cell.angle_gamma   90.00
#
_symmetry.space_group_name_H-M   'P 1'
#
loop_
_entity.id
_entity.type
_entity.pdbx_description
1 polymer ?
#
loop_
_entity_poly.entity_id
_entity_poly.type
_entity_poly.pdbx_seq_one_letter_code
_entity_poly.pdbx_strand_id
1 'polypeptide(L)'
;MTTDPPTPTTGDDPLPEVSLHLLGGFRLLHDETPVVVPRGLQRVLALIGLRPGATRSHLAGLLWPEASEDRALSSLRTALWRLRQDPCCPLVTTGDTTRLDPRVRLDVDDLTSTAARVRDGDDPGSAATALAGRHDLLPGWYDDWVLLERERLRQLRLHLLEQVSRNHLAAGRHGEALEAALEAMAAEPLRETPHRLVVRVHLAEGNVFEAMHAFYAYRDLLLRELRLEPSPAMSALLHDTLA
;
A
#
# COMPACT_ATOMS: atom_id res chain seq x y z
N MET A 1 -14.43 -58.96 -27.08
CA MET A 1 -15.04 -57.62 -27.06
C MET A 1 -14.17 -56.76 -26.17
N THR A 2 -13.68 -55.67 -26.76
CA THR A 2 -12.50 -54.90 -26.39
C THR A 2 -12.68 -54.17 -25.06
N THR A 3 -11.80 -54.43 -24.09
CA THR A 3 -11.64 -53.60 -22.88
C THR A 3 -10.87 -52.34 -23.26
N ASP A 4 -11.55 -51.20 -23.26
CA ASP A 4 -10.92 -49.88 -23.29
C ASP A 4 -10.07 -49.68 -22.03
N PRO A 5 -8.84 -49.13 -22.13
CA PRO A 5 -8.08 -48.74 -20.96
C PRO A 5 -8.69 -47.48 -20.32
N PRO A 6 -8.60 -47.31 -18.99
CA PRO A 6 -9.03 -46.07 -18.36
C PRO A 6 -8.13 -44.93 -18.83
N THR A 7 -8.75 -43.92 -19.45
CA THR A 7 -8.12 -42.63 -19.71
C THR A 7 -7.69 -42.03 -18.37
N PRO A 8 -6.41 -41.66 -18.16
CA PRO A 8 -6.06 -40.87 -17.00
C PRO A 8 -6.79 -39.53 -17.11
N THR A 9 -7.73 -39.29 -16.22
CA THR A 9 -8.26 -37.95 -15.97
C THR A 9 -7.08 -37.15 -15.43
N THR A 10 -6.37 -36.45 -16.32
CA THR A 10 -5.48 -35.36 -15.95
C THR A 10 -6.37 -34.33 -15.26
N GLY A 11 -6.50 -34.47 -13.93
CA GLY A 11 -7.07 -33.44 -13.09
C GLY A 11 -6.16 -32.24 -13.20
N ASP A 12 -6.53 -31.33 -14.09
CA ASP A 12 -6.08 -29.95 -14.09
C ASP A 12 -6.78 -29.29 -12.89
N ASP A 13 -6.44 -29.74 -11.67
CA ASP A 13 -6.83 -29.03 -10.47
C ASP A 13 -6.14 -27.67 -10.58
N PRO A 14 -6.90 -26.55 -10.71
CA PRO A 14 -6.29 -25.25 -10.83
C PRO A 14 -5.42 -25.05 -9.59
N LEU A 15 -4.15 -24.72 -9.82
CA LEU A 15 -3.23 -24.41 -8.73
C LEU A 15 -3.90 -23.33 -7.85
N PRO A 16 -3.86 -23.48 -6.52
CA PRO A 16 -4.59 -22.62 -5.60
C PRO A 16 -4.18 -21.16 -5.78
N GLU A 17 -5.15 -20.25 -5.67
CA GLU A 17 -4.90 -18.81 -5.73
C GLU A 17 -4.13 -18.38 -4.49
N VAL A 18 -2.95 -17.80 -4.68
CA VAL A 18 -2.09 -17.36 -3.58
C VAL A 18 -2.16 -15.84 -3.47
N SER A 19 -2.51 -15.33 -2.29
CA SER A 19 -2.47 -13.89 -2.00
C SER A 19 -1.60 -13.58 -0.79
N LEU A 20 -0.73 -12.58 -0.96
CA LEU A 20 0.15 -12.04 0.06
C LEU A 20 -0.33 -10.63 0.43
N HIS A 21 -0.67 -10.46 1.70
CA HIS A 21 -1.08 -9.18 2.27
C HIS A 21 0.02 -8.68 3.19
N LEU A 22 0.48 -7.46 2.97
CA LEU A 22 1.48 -6.79 3.79
C LEU A 22 0.95 -5.49 4.42
N LEU A 23 -0.14 -4.93 3.90
CA LEU A 23 -0.81 -3.75 4.45
C LEU A 23 -1.72 -4.17 5.62
N GLY A 24 -1.50 -3.58 6.79
CA GLY A 24 -2.19 -3.95 8.03
C GLY A 24 -1.65 -5.20 8.73
N GLY A 25 -0.69 -5.89 8.13
CA GLY A 25 -0.02 -7.04 8.74
C GLY A 25 0.32 -8.11 7.72
N PHE A 26 1.21 -9.03 8.09
CA PHE A 26 1.56 -10.16 7.24
C PHE A 26 0.42 -11.18 7.24
N ARG A 27 -0.14 -11.50 6.07
CA ARG A 27 -0.99 -12.67 5.85
C ARG A 27 -0.66 -13.31 4.52
N LEU A 28 -0.53 -14.63 4.50
CA LEU A 28 -0.45 -15.44 3.29
C LEU A 28 -1.71 -16.29 3.23
N LEU A 29 -2.45 -16.24 2.13
CA LEU A 29 -3.65 -17.03 1.91
C LEU A 29 -3.44 -17.97 0.71
N HIS A 30 -3.94 -19.20 0.83
CA HIS A 30 -4.15 -20.13 -0.28
C HIS A 30 -5.66 -20.37 -0.42
N ASP A 31 -6.26 -20.01 -1.55
CA ASP A 31 -7.72 -20.05 -1.76
C ASP A 31 -8.49 -19.42 -0.57
N GLU A 32 -8.12 -18.19 -0.20
CA GLU A 32 -8.66 -17.43 0.96
C GLU A 32 -8.40 -18.04 2.35
N THR A 33 -7.71 -19.19 2.42
CA THR A 33 -7.40 -19.85 3.70
C THR A 33 -6.04 -19.38 4.24
N PRO A 34 -5.96 -18.84 5.47
CA PRO A 34 -4.71 -18.38 6.04
C PRO A 34 -3.69 -19.49 6.27
N VAL A 35 -2.45 -19.22 5.86
CA VAL A 35 -1.31 -20.13 6.01
C VAL A 35 -0.40 -19.65 7.13
N VAL A 36 -0.08 -20.57 8.04
CA VAL A 36 0.83 -20.27 9.15
C VAL A 36 2.27 -20.29 8.66
N VAL A 37 2.85 -19.10 8.50
CA VAL A 37 4.25 -18.93 8.11
C VAL A 37 5.08 -18.55 9.35
N PRO A 38 6.18 -19.26 9.68
CA PRO A 38 7.09 -18.85 10.75
C PRO A 38 7.66 -17.45 10.52
N ARG A 39 7.79 -16.62 11.57
CA ARG A 39 8.19 -15.21 11.49
C ARG A 39 9.47 -14.97 10.66
N GLY A 40 10.47 -15.85 10.77
CA GLY A 40 11.69 -15.74 9.95
C GLY A 40 11.45 -15.89 8.45
N LEU A 41 10.49 -16.73 8.05
CA LEU A 41 10.09 -16.91 6.66
C LEU A 41 9.14 -15.80 6.18
N GLN A 42 8.32 -15.24 7.07
CA GLN A 42 7.51 -14.05 6.78
C GLN A 42 8.40 -12.89 6.33
N ARG A 43 9.52 -12.64 7.04
CA ARG A 43 10.48 -11.58 6.69
C ARG A 43 11.05 -11.75 5.28
N VAL A 44 11.39 -12.98 4.93
CA VAL A 44 11.93 -13.33 3.60
C VAL A 44 10.87 -13.09 2.52
N LEU A 45 9.64 -13.59 2.71
CA LEU A 45 8.55 -13.40 1.75
C LEU A 45 8.18 -11.93 1.55
N ALA A 46 8.03 -11.18 2.65
CA ALA A 46 7.73 -9.76 2.60
C ALA A 46 8.81 -8.97 1.86
N LEU A 47 10.09 -9.19 2.17
CA LEU A 47 11.17 -8.47 1.49
C LEU A 47 11.23 -8.81 0.00
N ILE A 48 11.07 -10.08 -0.37
CA ILE A 48 11.05 -10.49 -1.79
C ILE A 48 9.87 -9.85 -2.53
N GLY A 49 8.69 -9.78 -1.89
CA GLY A 49 7.52 -9.10 -2.46
C GLY A 49 7.75 -7.61 -2.68
N LEU A 50 8.40 -6.92 -1.75
CA LEU A 50 8.69 -5.49 -1.85
C LEU A 50 9.90 -5.14 -2.74
N ARG A 51 10.69 -6.14 -3.13
CA ARG A 51 11.92 -5.99 -3.95
C ARG A 51 11.95 -7.01 -5.09
N PRO A 52 10.99 -6.95 -6.03
CA PRO A 52 10.97 -7.86 -7.15
C PRO A 52 12.27 -7.75 -7.96
N GLY A 53 12.94 -8.88 -8.19
CA GLY A 53 14.16 -8.94 -8.99
C GLY A 53 15.45 -8.60 -8.25
N ALA A 54 15.42 -8.36 -6.93
CA ALA A 54 16.64 -8.22 -6.14
C ALA A 54 17.48 -9.51 -6.16
N THR A 55 18.80 -9.34 -6.14
CA THR A 55 19.76 -10.46 -6.05
C THR A 55 19.72 -11.08 -4.66
N ARG A 56 20.13 -12.35 -4.56
CA ARG A 56 20.19 -13.03 -3.27
C ARG A 56 21.17 -12.39 -2.29
N SER A 57 22.31 -11.90 -2.76
CA SER A 57 23.26 -11.19 -1.89
C SER A 57 22.62 -9.92 -1.31
N HIS A 58 21.89 -9.14 -2.12
CA HIS A 58 21.19 -7.95 -1.64
C HIS A 58 20.09 -8.29 -0.61
N LEU A 59 19.24 -9.29 -0.92
CA LEU A 59 18.19 -9.74 -0.01
C LEU A 59 18.76 -10.25 1.32
N ALA A 60 19.86 -11.02 1.27
CA ALA A 60 20.52 -11.56 2.44
C ALA A 60 21.08 -10.44 3.33
N GLY A 61 21.75 -9.44 2.74
CA GLY A 61 22.28 -8.29 3.47
C GLY A 61 21.20 -7.47 4.19
N LEU A 62 20.02 -7.29 3.59
CA LEU A 62 18.91 -6.59 4.23
C LEU A 62 18.25 -7.39 5.36
N LEU A 63 18.18 -8.72 5.24
CA LEU A 63 17.54 -9.59 6.25
C LEU A 63 18.42 -9.82 7.47
N TRP A 64 19.74 -9.86 7.27
CA TRP A 64 20.74 -10.14 8.31
C TRP A 64 21.92 -9.16 8.21
N PRO A 65 21.71 -7.86 8.50
CA PRO A 65 22.75 -6.83 8.36
C PRO A 65 23.97 -7.08 9.25
N GLU A 66 23.77 -7.73 10.41
CA GLU A 66 24.85 -8.01 11.38
C GLU A 66 25.63 -9.31 11.08
N ALA A 67 25.22 -10.07 10.06
CA ALA A 67 25.90 -11.30 9.67
C ALA A 67 26.93 -11.03 8.58
N SER A 68 28.01 -11.82 8.56
CA SER A 68 28.89 -11.85 7.38
C SER A 68 28.12 -12.32 6.14
N GLU A 69 28.56 -11.88 4.95
CA GLU A 69 27.87 -12.19 3.69
C GLU A 69 27.62 -13.70 3.51
N ASP A 70 28.62 -14.54 3.75
CA ASP A 70 28.49 -16.00 3.67
C ASP A 70 27.42 -16.59 4.60
N ARG A 71 27.31 -16.04 5.81
CA ARG A 71 26.31 -16.47 6.81
C ARG A 71 24.91 -15.98 6.43
N ALA A 72 24.79 -14.75 5.94
CA ALA A 72 23.54 -14.19 5.46
C ALA A 72 23.02 -15.00 4.26
N LEU A 73 23.88 -15.29 3.27
CA LEU A 73 23.54 -16.11 2.11
C LEU A 73 23.16 -17.55 2.49
N SER A 74 23.87 -18.15 3.45
CA SER A 74 23.53 -19.49 3.95
C SER A 74 22.17 -19.51 4.67
N SER A 75 21.86 -18.46 5.43
CA SER A 75 20.56 -18.29 6.09
C SER A 75 19.45 -18.11 5.05
N LEU A 76 19.67 -17.27 4.03
CA LEU A 76 18.73 -17.09 2.93
C LEU A 76 18.46 -18.40 2.20
N ARG A 77 19.50 -19.14 1.83
CA ARG A 77 19.37 -20.44 1.15
C ARG A 77 18.56 -21.44 1.98
N THR A 78 18.77 -21.47 3.29
CA THR A 78 17.99 -22.33 4.20
C THR A 78 16.51 -21.90 4.24
N ALA A 79 16.24 -20.60 4.32
CA ALA A 79 14.88 -20.08 4.32
C ALA A 79 14.15 -20.36 2.99
N LEU A 80 14.81 -20.12 1.85
CA LEU A 80 14.27 -20.42 0.53
C LEU A 80 14.02 -21.92 0.35
N TRP A 81 14.92 -22.78 0.84
CA TRP A 81 14.71 -24.22 0.78
C TRP A 81 13.48 -24.65 1.58
N ARG A 82 13.26 -24.09 2.77
CA ARG A 82 12.07 -24.36 3.59
C ARG A 82 10.78 -23.90 2.92
N LEU A 83 10.78 -22.69 2.34
CA LEU A 83 9.62 -22.15 1.62
C LEU A 83 9.25 -23.03 0.41
N ARG A 84 10.24 -23.57 -0.30
CA ARG A 84 10.01 -24.47 -1.45
C ARG A 84 9.50 -25.87 -1.07
N GLN A 85 9.48 -26.23 0.22
CA GLN A 85 8.84 -27.48 0.65
C GLN A 85 7.32 -27.37 0.62
N ASP A 86 6.77 -26.15 0.63
CA ASP A 86 5.35 -25.92 0.42
C ASP A 86 5.00 -26.11 -1.07
N PRO A 87 4.05 -27.01 -1.43
CA PRO A 87 3.60 -27.16 -2.82
C PRO A 87 3.05 -25.86 -3.42
N CYS A 88 2.53 -24.96 -2.58
CA CYS A 88 2.01 -23.66 -2.96
C CYS A 88 3.04 -22.54 -2.77
N CYS A 89 4.33 -22.89 -2.76
CA CYS A 89 5.43 -21.94 -2.55
C CYS A 89 5.24 -20.69 -3.44
N PRO A 90 5.12 -19.49 -2.84
CA PRO A 90 4.79 -18.27 -3.58
C PRO A 90 6.00 -17.70 -4.34
N LEU A 91 7.10 -18.46 -4.51
CA LEU A 91 8.37 -17.95 -5.00
C LEU A 91 8.83 -18.64 -6.27
N VAL A 92 9.28 -17.83 -7.23
CA VAL A 92 10.01 -18.27 -8.41
C VAL A 92 11.45 -17.78 -8.30
N THR A 93 12.37 -18.68 -8.66
CA THR A 93 13.81 -18.38 -8.68
C THR A 93 14.33 -18.46 -10.09
N THR A 94 15.07 -17.43 -10.51
CA THR A 94 15.68 -17.38 -11.84
C THR A 94 17.13 -16.90 -11.71
N GLY A 95 18.08 -17.80 -11.95
CA GLY A 95 19.50 -17.52 -11.71
C GLY A 95 19.77 -17.15 -10.25
N ASP A 96 20.32 -15.95 -10.04
CA ASP A 96 20.61 -15.38 -8.72
C ASP A 96 19.51 -14.45 -8.17
N THR A 97 18.39 -14.32 -8.86
CA THR A 97 17.25 -13.50 -8.42
C THR A 97 16.15 -14.37 -7.84
N THR A 98 15.44 -13.82 -6.86
CA THR A 98 14.23 -14.43 -6.29
C THR A 98 13.10 -13.42 -6.31
N ARG A 99 11.93 -13.86 -6.75
CA ARG A 99 10.71 -13.04 -6.85
C ARG A 99 9.50 -13.86 -6.45
N LEU A 100 8.38 -13.17 -6.21
CA LEU A 100 7.09 -13.86 -6.10
C LEU A 100 6.75 -14.54 -7.44
N ASP A 101 6.04 -15.68 -7.39
CA ASP A 101 5.42 -16.25 -8.60
C ASP A 101 4.46 -15.21 -9.19
N PRO A 102 4.45 -14.97 -10.52
CA PRO A 102 3.56 -13.99 -11.14
C PRO A 102 2.07 -14.17 -10.84
N ARG A 103 1.65 -15.35 -10.39
CA ARG A 103 0.26 -15.63 -9.98
C ARG A 103 -0.06 -15.18 -8.56
N VAL A 104 0.94 -14.88 -7.74
CA VAL A 104 0.74 -14.38 -6.37
C VAL A 104 0.22 -12.96 -6.44
N ARG A 105 -0.96 -12.72 -5.87
CA ARG A 105 -1.48 -11.36 -5.71
C ARG A 105 -0.83 -10.70 -4.51
N LEU A 106 -0.30 -9.49 -4.69
CA LEU A 106 0.30 -8.69 -3.63
C LEU A 106 -0.50 -7.39 -3.46
N ASP A 107 -1.04 -7.17 -2.27
CA ASP A 107 -1.85 -5.98 -1.97
C ASP A 107 -1.09 -4.64 -2.18
N VAL A 108 0.23 -4.64 -2.03
CA VAL A 108 1.10 -3.49 -2.32
C VAL A 108 1.18 -3.17 -3.82
N ASP A 109 1.15 -4.20 -4.68
CA ASP A 109 1.15 -4.02 -6.13
C ASP A 109 -0.19 -3.45 -6.61
N ASP A 110 -1.30 -3.86 -5.98
CA ASP A 110 -2.62 -3.28 -6.24
C ASP A 110 -2.65 -1.78 -5.91
N LEU A 111 -2.06 -1.39 -4.77
CA LEU A 111 -1.93 0.03 -4.39
C LEU A 111 -1.07 0.80 -5.40
N THR A 112 0.07 0.22 -5.78
CA THR A 112 1.02 0.86 -6.70
C THR A 112 0.44 1.01 -8.11
N SER A 113 -0.25 -0.01 -8.61
CA SER A 113 -0.91 0.01 -9.92
C SER A 113 -2.09 0.99 -9.94
N THR A 114 -2.88 1.05 -8.87
CA THR A 114 -3.97 2.02 -8.72
C THR A 114 -3.44 3.45 -8.72
N ALA A 115 -2.34 3.71 -8.01
CA ALA A 115 -1.69 5.01 -8.02
C ALA A 115 -1.19 5.42 -9.42
N ALA A 116 -0.67 4.45 -10.20
CA ALA A 116 -0.24 4.70 -11.57
C ALA A 116 -1.44 5.05 -12.48
N ARG A 117 -2.51 4.25 -12.46
CA ARG A 117 -3.72 4.49 -13.25
C ARG A 117 -4.36 5.86 -13.00
N VAL A 118 -4.50 6.25 -11.73
CA VAL A 118 -5.07 7.56 -11.37
C VAL A 118 -4.18 8.72 -11.82
N ARG A 119 -2.85 8.54 -11.81
CA ARG A 119 -1.91 9.53 -12.37
C ARG A 119 -2.03 9.64 -13.89
N ASP A 120 -2.29 8.53 -14.56
CA ASP A 120 -2.39 8.45 -16.02
C ASP A 120 -3.78 8.89 -16.56
N GLY A 121 -4.72 9.18 -15.66
CA GLY A 121 -6.00 9.83 -15.98
C GLY A 121 -7.24 8.95 -15.87
N ASP A 122 -7.12 7.71 -15.37
CA ASP A 122 -8.26 6.82 -15.16
C ASP A 122 -9.23 7.35 -14.08
N ASP A 123 -10.52 6.95 -14.17
CA ASP A 123 -11.55 7.40 -13.22
C ASP A 123 -11.20 6.98 -11.76
N PRO A 124 -11.08 7.95 -10.84
CA PRO A 124 -10.78 7.69 -9.43
C PRO A 124 -11.84 6.88 -8.69
N GLY A 125 -13.06 6.75 -9.21
CA GLY A 125 -14.15 6.01 -8.56
C GLY A 125 -13.79 4.56 -8.24
N SER A 126 -12.96 3.93 -9.09
CA SER A 126 -12.43 2.59 -8.85
C SER A 126 -11.31 2.55 -7.80
N ALA A 127 -10.61 3.67 -7.59
CA ALA A 127 -9.47 3.79 -6.68
C ALA A 127 -9.88 3.97 -5.22
N ALA A 128 -11.00 4.65 -4.95
CA ALA A 128 -11.50 4.89 -3.60
C ALA A 128 -11.78 3.58 -2.82
N THR A 129 -12.42 2.60 -3.47
CA THR A 129 -12.65 1.27 -2.87
C THR A 129 -11.34 0.52 -2.63
N ALA A 130 -10.35 0.71 -3.51
CA ALA A 130 -9.03 0.14 -3.34
C ALA A 130 -8.20 0.83 -2.24
N LEU A 131 -8.56 2.03 -1.78
CA LEU A 131 -7.82 2.80 -0.78
C LEU A 131 -8.44 2.70 0.61
N ALA A 132 -9.76 2.53 0.68
CA ALA A 132 -10.52 2.44 1.91
C ALA A 132 -9.95 1.39 2.88
N GLY A 133 -9.65 1.82 4.11
CA GLY A 133 -9.22 0.93 5.19
C GLY A 133 -7.80 0.37 5.07
N ARG A 134 -6.96 0.87 4.15
CA ARG A 134 -5.58 0.37 4.04
C ARG A 134 -4.69 0.95 5.12
N HIS A 135 -4.30 0.06 6.02
CA HIS A 135 -3.42 0.30 7.16
C HIS A 135 -1.94 0.36 6.75
N ASP A 136 -1.08 0.80 7.66
CA ASP A 136 0.37 0.84 7.46
C ASP A 136 0.96 -0.50 7.01
N LEU A 137 2.07 -0.44 6.26
CA LEU A 137 2.85 -1.62 5.89
C LEU A 137 3.41 -2.32 7.15
N LEU A 138 3.03 -3.58 7.35
CA LEU A 138 3.57 -4.48 8.38
C LEU A 138 3.71 -3.81 9.77
N PRO A 139 2.59 -3.38 10.41
CA PRO A 139 2.65 -2.75 11.73
C PRO A 139 3.36 -3.65 12.75
N GLY A 140 4.14 -3.06 13.65
CA GLY A 140 4.95 -3.77 14.65
C GLY A 140 6.25 -4.39 14.12
N TRP A 141 6.58 -4.17 12.84
CA TRP A 141 7.88 -4.52 12.27
C TRP A 141 8.77 -3.27 12.23
N TYR A 142 10.02 -3.44 12.69
CA TYR A 142 10.99 -2.36 12.90
C TYR A 142 12.29 -2.56 12.13
N ASP A 143 12.34 -3.52 11.21
CA ASP A 143 13.46 -3.66 10.30
C ASP A 143 13.59 -2.39 9.42
N ASP A 144 14.81 -1.88 9.24
CA ASP A 144 15.06 -0.63 8.50
C ASP A 144 14.47 -0.65 7.08
N TRP A 145 14.55 -1.80 6.40
CA TRP A 145 13.96 -1.96 5.08
C TRP A 145 12.43 -1.87 5.09
N VAL A 146 11.77 -2.27 6.18
CA VAL A 146 10.31 -2.09 6.35
C VAL A 146 9.99 -0.63 6.57
N LEU A 147 10.75 0.06 7.44
CA LEU A 147 10.51 1.47 7.75
C LEU A 147 10.63 2.35 6.50
N LEU A 148 11.65 2.10 5.68
CA LEU A 148 11.83 2.79 4.40
C LEU A 148 10.66 2.55 3.45
N GLU A 149 10.24 1.30 3.29
CA GLU A 149 9.11 0.96 2.41
C GLU A 149 7.77 1.47 2.94
N ARG A 150 7.58 1.47 4.25
CA ARG A 150 6.38 2.04 4.90
C ARG A 150 6.27 3.52 4.60
N GLU A 151 7.36 4.28 4.74
CA GLU A 151 7.34 5.71 4.41
C GLU A 151 7.09 5.94 2.92
N ARG A 152 7.73 5.17 2.04
CA ARG A 152 7.49 5.25 0.59
C ARG A 152 6.02 5.02 0.24
N LEU A 153 5.40 3.97 0.79
CA LEU A 153 4.00 3.65 0.52
C LEU A 153 3.03 4.64 1.16
N ARG A 154 3.36 5.17 2.33
CA ARG A 154 2.59 6.24 2.99
C ARG A 154 2.56 7.49 2.11
N GLN A 155 3.71 7.93 1.60
CA GLN A 155 3.77 9.06 0.67
C GLN A 155 2.97 8.78 -0.61
N LEU A 156 3.10 7.59 -1.20
CA LEU A 156 2.34 7.20 -2.39
C LEU A 156 0.82 7.31 -2.14
N ARG A 157 0.35 6.76 -1.01
CA ARG A 157 -1.07 6.81 -0.62
C ARG A 157 -1.57 8.23 -0.41
N LEU A 158 -0.80 9.09 0.26
CA LEU A 158 -1.16 10.50 0.46
C LEU A 158 -1.36 11.23 -0.87
N HIS A 159 -0.41 11.11 -1.81
CA HIS A 159 -0.53 11.75 -3.13
C HIS A 159 -1.72 11.22 -3.92
N LEU A 160 -1.97 9.91 -3.83
CA LEU A 160 -3.11 9.28 -4.47
C LEU A 160 -4.44 9.79 -3.91
N LEU A 161 -4.61 9.82 -2.58
CA LEU A 161 -5.83 10.33 -1.93
C LEU A 161 -6.10 11.80 -2.28
N GLU A 162 -5.06 12.64 -2.32
CA GLU A 162 -5.21 14.03 -2.75
C GLU A 162 -5.62 14.16 -4.22
N GLN A 163 -5.10 13.30 -5.09
CA GLN A 163 -5.46 13.29 -6.51
C GLN A 163 -6.91 12.81 -6.69
N VAL A 164 -7.31 11.74 -5.99
CA VAL A 164 -8.68 11.24 -5.95
C VAL A 164 -9.63 12.34 -5.49
N SER A 165 -9.32 13.01 -4.37
CA SER A 165 -10.13 14.12 -3.85
C SER A 165 -10.26 15.27 -4.85
N ARG A 166 -9.15 15.70 -5.49
CA ARG A 166 -9.18 16.74 -6.53
C ARG A 166 -10.05 16.37 -7.72
N ASN A 167 -9.98 15.11 -8.17
CA ASN A 167 -10.74 14.64 -9.31
C ASN A 167 -12.23 14.50 -8.99
N HIS A 168 -12.59 14.02 -7.79
CA HIS A 168 -13.99 14.00 -7.33
C HIS A 168 -14.56 15.41 -7.18
N LEU A 169 -13.78 16.35 -6.61
CA LEU A 169 -14.19 17.76 -6.51
C LEU A 169 -14.43 18.38 -7.89
N ALA A 170 -13.53 18.15 -8.86
CA ALA A 170 -13.70 18.63 -10.23
C ALA A 170 -14.92 18.02 -10.93
N ALA A 171 -15.34 16.82 -10.54
CA ALA A 171 -16.53 16.14 -11.05
C ALA A 171 -17.82 16.51 -10.28
N GLY A 172 -17.77 17.41 -9.30
CA GLY A 172 -18.92 17.76 -8.44
C GLY A 172 -19.35 16.65 -7.46
N ARG A 173 -18.53 15.61 -7.30
CA ARG A 173 -18.73 14.49 -6.37
C ARG A 173 -18.18 14.87 -4.99
N HIS A 174 -18.86 15.79 -4.31
CA HIS A 174 -18.34 16.43 -3.09
C HIS A 174 -18.16 15.45 -1.92
N GLY A 175 -19.08 14.50 -1.73
CA GLY A 175 -19.00 13.49 -0.66
C GLY A 175 -17.73 12.64 -0.77
N GLU A 176 -17.48 12.05 -1.94
CA GLU A 176 -16.28 11.25 -2.19
C GLU A 176 -14.99 12.09 -2.13
N ALA A 177 -15.05 13.36 -2.56
CA ALA A 177 -13.93 14.28 -2.45
C ALA A 177 -13.56 14.56 -0.99
N LEU A 178 -14.56 14.74 -0.12
CA LEU A 178 -14.39 14.97 1.30
C LEU A 178 -13.83 13.72 1.99
N GLU A 179 -14.38 12.53 1.70
CA GLU A 179 -13.92 11.26 2.26
C GLU A 179 -12.42 11.04 1.99
N ALA A 180 -11.98 11.20 0.74
CA ALA A 180 -10.57 11.03 0.37
C ALA A 180 -9.65 12.08 1.03
N ALA A 181 -10.12 13.33 1.18
CA ALA A 181 -9.36 14.38 1.85
C ALA A 181 -9.22 14.12 3.36
N LEU A 182 -10.30 13.69 4.02
CA LEU A 182 -10.29 13.35 5.44
C LEU A 182 -9.40 12.14 5.73
N GLU A 183 -9.40 11.13 4.84
CA GLU A 183 -8.51 9.98 4.96
C GLU A 183 -7.03 10.40 4.86
N ALA A 184 -6.70 11.33 3.95
CA ALA A 184 -5.36 11.88 3.84
C ALA A 184 -4.97 12.74 5.06
N MET A 185 -5.92 13.52 5.63
CA MET A 185 -5.72 14.27 6.87
C MET A 185 -5.44 13.34 8.05
N ALA A 186 -6.16 12.23 8.18
CA ALA A 186 -5.93 11.26 9.24
C ALA A 186 -4.55 10.60 9.12
N ALA A 187 -4.07 10.36 7.90
CA ALA A 187 -2.77 9.76 7.64
C ALA A 187 -1.58 10.73 7.84
N GLU A 188 -1.78 12.03 7.60
CA GLU A 188 -0.77 13.07 7.84
C GLU A 188 -1.44 14.38 8.30
N PRO A 189 -1.69 14.53 9.61
CA PRO A 189 -2.44 15.67 10.15
C PRO A 189 -1.80 17.03 9.91
N LEU A 190 -0.47 17.10 9.78
CA LEU A 190 0.24 18.38 9.59
C LEU A 190 0.42 18.77 8.12
N ARG A 191 0.02 17.93 7.17
CA ARG A 191 0.15 18.24 5.74
C ARG A 191 -1.00 19.11 5.28
N GLU A 192 -0.69 20.28 4.74
CA GLU A 192 -1.71 21.28 4.38
C GLU A 192 -2.65 20.87 3.25
N THR A 193 -2.14 20.13 2.25
CA THR A 193 -2.90 19.86 1.01
C THR A 193 -4.26 19.20 1.27
N PRO A 194 -4.37 18.13 2.09
CA PRO A 194 -5.66 17.56 2.50
C PRO A 194 -6.61 18.56 3.18
N HIS A 195 -6.14 19.36 4.14
CA HIS A 195 -6.96 20.40 4.79
C HIS A 195 -7.48 21.42 3.78
N ARG A 196 -6.64 21.80 2.80
CA ARG A 196 -7.02 22.75 1.76
C ARG A 196 -8.11 22.16 0.85
N LEU A 197 -8.09 20.85 0.62
CA LEU A 197 -9.14 20.16 -0.13
C LEU A 197 -10.45 20.13 0.64
N VAL A 198 -10.44 19.85 1.95
CA VAL A 198 -11.64 19.91 2.80
C VAL A 198 -12.30 21.29 2.74
N VAL A 199 -11.52 22.36 2.91
CA VAL A 199 -12.03 23.74 2.79
C VAL A 199 -12.66 23.98 1.42
N ARG A 200 -11.97 23.59 0.33
CA ARG A 200 -12.50 23.75 -1.04
C ARG A 200 -13.78 22.96 -1.30
N VAL A 201 -13.89 21.75 -0.75
CA VAL A 201 -15.10 20.92 -0.89
C VAL A 201 -16.29 21.61 -0.22
N HIS A 202 -16.13 22.06 1.04
CA HIS A 202 -17.20 22.77 1.74
C HIS A 202 -17.60 24.06 1.04
N LEU A 203 -16.64 24.82 0.49
CA LEU A 203 -16.95 26.01 -0.30
C LEU A 203 -17.72 25.68 -1.59
N ALA A 204 -17.37 24.60 -2.28
CA ALA A 204 -18.07 24.13 -3.48
C ALA A 204 -19.51 23.67 -3.19
N GLU A 205 -19.77 23.17 -1.98
CA GLU A 205 -21.12 22.84 -1.49
C GLU A 205 -21.93 24.07 -1.02
N GLY A 206 -21.29 25.24 -0.88
CA GLY A 206 -21.89 26.42 -0.25
C GLY A 206 -21.91 26.39 1.28
N ASN A 207 -21.24 25.42 1.89
CA ASN A 207 -21.13 25.24 3.35
C ASN A 207 -20.04 26.15 3.95
N VAL A 208 -20.24 27.47 3.87
CA VAL A 208 -19.22 28.47 4.29
C VAL A 208 -18.80 28.30 5.75
N PHE A 209 -19.75 27.99 6.64
CA PHE A 209 -19.44 27.75 8.06
C PHE A 209 -18.45 26.59 8.25
N GLU A 210 -18.68 25.45 7.59
CA GLU A 210 -17.81 24.27 7.68
C GLU A 210 -16.42 24.56 7.09
N ALA A 211 -16.35 25.31 5.98
CA ALA A 211 -15.08 25.74 5.42
C ALA A 211 -14.26 26.61 6.39
N MET A 212 -14.90 27.57 7.06
CA MET A 212 -14.25 28.41 8.07
C MET A 212 -13.82 27.60 9.30
N HIS A 213 -14.68 26.71 9.77
CA HIS A 213 -14.38 25.83 10.90
C HIS A 213 -13.16 24.94 10.62
N ALA A 214 -13.13 24.30 9.44
CA ALA A 214 -11.99 23.49 9.01
C ALA A 214 -10.68 24.28 8.93
N PHE A 215 -10.71 25.51 8.38
CA PHE A 215 -9.54 26.38 8.33
C PHE A 215 -9.01 26.71 9.74
N TYR A 216 -9.89 27.14 10.65
CA TYR A 216 -9.47 27.53 12.00
C TYR A 216 -8.97 26.34 12.81
N ALA A 217 -9.61 25.17 12.67
CA ALA A 217 -9.13 23.94 13.28
C ALA A 217 -7.70 23.59 12.82
N TYR A 218 -7.41 23.71 11.51
CA TYR A 218 -6.07 23.48 10.98
C TYR A 218 -5.06 24.54 11.45
N ARG A 219 -5.44 25.82 11.46
CA ARG A 219 -4.59 26.90 11.98
C ARG A 219 -4.20 26.64 13.44
N ASP A 220 -5.18 26.30 14.27
CA ASP A 220 -4.94 26.05 15.69
C ASP A 220 -4.04 24.82 15.89
N LEU A 221 -4.18 23.79 15.05
CA LEU A 221 -3.26 22.64 15.01
C LEU A 221 -1.82 23.07 14.66
N LEU A 222 -1.63 23.83 13.58
CA LEU A 222 -0.29 24.30 13.16
C LEU A 222 0.37 25.19 14.21
N LEU A 223 -0.39 26.09 14.81
CA LEU A 223 0.11 26.97 15.87
C LEU A 223 0.53 26.17 17.11
N ARG A 224 -0.25 25.16 17.49
CA ARG A 224 0.05 24.30 18.64
C ARG A 224 1.27 23.42 18.42
N GLU A 225 1.37 22.77 17.26
CA GLU A 225 2.43 21.77 16.98
C GLU A 225 3.72 22.41 16.46
N LEU A 226 3.62 23.40 15.56
CA LEU A 226 4.75 23.95 14.81
C LEU A 226 4.98 25.45 15.04
N ARG A 227 4.04 26.16 15.68
CA ARG A 227 4.03 27.63 15.81
C ARG A 227 4.09 28.35 14.46
N LEU A 228 3.41 27.78 13.46
CA LEU A 228 3.31 28.31 12.11
C LEU A 228 1.87 28.71 11.79
N GLU A 229 1.73 29.64 10.85
CA GLU A 229 0.44 30.00 10.24
C GLU A 229 0.20 29.18 8.96
N PRO A 230 -1.07 29.00 8.54
CA PRO A 230 -1.40 28.42 7.25
C PRO A 230 -0.77 29.20 6.09
N SER A 231 -0.49 28.49 5.00
CA SER A 231 0.12 29.13 3.84
C SER A 231 -0.80 30.19 3.20
N PRO A 232 -0.24 31.12 2.40
CA PRO A 232 -1.04 32.07 1.65
C PRO A 232 -2.09 31.41 0.75
N ALA A 233 -1.79 30.24 0.18
CA ALA A 233 -2.71 29.49 -0.66
C ALA A 233 -3.91 28.94 0.12
N MET A 234 -3.74 28.61 1.40
CA MET A 234 -4.85 28.25 2.28
C MET A 234 -5.68 29.50 2.62
N SER A 235 -5.03 30.57 3.07
CA SER A 235 -5.69 31.80 3.50
C SER A 235 -6.49 32.48 2.39
N ALA A 236 -6.02 32.40 1.14
CA ALA A 236 -6.72 32.94 -0.02
C ALA A 236 -8.12 32.33 -0.22
N LEU A 237 -8.35 31.07 0.19
CA LEU A 237 -9.66 30.41 0.03
C LEU A 237 -10.78 31.08 0.80
N LEU A 238 -10.47 31.73 1.93
CA LEU A 238 -11.47 32.41 2.75
C LEU A 238 -11.64 33.89 2.38
N HIS A 239 -10.65 34.48 1.71
CA HIS A 239 -10.71 35.89 1.33
C HIS A 239 -11.84 36.15 0.33
N ASP A 240 -12.01 35.24 -0.64
CA ASP A 240 -13.04 35.33 -1.68
C ASP A 240 -14.47 35.12 -1.13
N THR A 241 -14.61 34.49 0.04
CA THR A 241 -15.92 34.19 0.65
C THR A 241 -16.40 35.24 1.65
N LEU A 242 -15.49 36.12 2.09
CA LEU A 242 -15.77 37.19 3.06
C LEU A 242 -15.86 38.57 2.40
N ALA A 243 -15.69 38.66 1.08
CA ALA A 243 -15.85 39.86 0.26
C ALA A 243 -17.26 39.98 -0.32
#